data_AF-A0A661S5G4-F1
#
_entry.id   AF-A0A661S5G4-F1
#
_cell.length_a   1.000
_cell.length_b   1.000
_cell.length_c   1.000
_cell.angle_alpha   90.00
_cell.angle_beta   90.00
_cell.angle_gamma   90.00
#
_symmetry.space_group_name_H-M   'P 1'
#
loop_
_entity.id
_entity.type
_entity.pdbx_description
1 polymer ?
#
loop_
_entity_poly.entity_id
_entity_poly.type
_entity_poly.pdbx_seq_one_letter_code
_entity_poly.pdbx_strand_id
1 'polypeptide(L)' 'MILTVKTGSKTELVDITSRVQKLVSSSDTNDVLCMLFVPHTTAAVTINESADPSVKADILMILNDIIPWQADYRHLEGNS' A
#
# COMPACT_ATOMS: atom_id res chain seq x y z
N MET A 1 -1.18 16.28 -7.00
CA MET A 1 -0.44 16.29 -5.72
C MET A 1 0.39 15.02 -5.61
N ILE A 2 1.59 15.07 -5.01
CA ILE A 2 2.45 13.88 -4.84
C ILE A 2 2.57 13.58 -3.35
N LEU A 3 2.36 12.32 -2.98
CA LEU A 3 2.51 11.83 -1.61
C LEU A 3 3.67 10.81 -1.54
N THR A 4 4.81 11.22 -0.98
CA THR A 4 5.99 10.34 -0.86
C THR A 4 5.85 9.38 0.31
N VAL A 5 5.84 8.07 0.08
CA VAL A 5 5.78 7.06 1.14
C VAL A 5 7.17 6.42 1.30
N LYS A 6 7.68 6.39 2.53
CA LYS A 6 8.91 5.66 2.86
C LYS A 6 8.51 4.31 3.45
N THR A 7 9.07 3.23 2.92
CA THR A 7 8.90 1.86 3.43
C THR A 7 10.13 1.45 4.25
N GLY A 8 9.93 0.52 5.18
CA GLY A 8 10.95 -0.02 6.08
C GLY A 8 11.22 -1.52 5.92
N SER A 9 10.36 -2.25 5.22
CA SER A 9 10.48 -3.69 4.99
C SER A 9 10.19 -4.09 3.55
N LYS A 10 10.56 -5.33 3.18
CA LYS A 10 10.39 -5.87 1.82
C LYS A 10 8.92 -5.97 1.42
N THR A 11 8.07 -6.42 2.35
CA THR A 11 6.60 -6.39 2.24
C THR A 11 6.07 -5.56 3.39
N GLU A 12 5.24 -4.55 3.11
CA GLU A 12 4.71 -3.63 4.12
C GLU A 12 3.34 -3.08 3.70
N LEU A 13 2.43 -2.90 4.67
CA LEU A 13 1.22 -2.09 4.50
C LEU A 13 1.39 -0.78 5.26
N VAL A 14 1.52 0.34 4.57
CA VAL A 14 1.65 1.67 5.19
C VAL A 14 0.30 2.37 5.15
N ASP A 15 -0.23 2.71 6.32
CA ASP A 15 -1.43 3.53 6.41
C ASP A 15 -1.11 4.98 5.99
N ILE A 16 -1.78 5.44 4.94
CA ILE A 16 -1.65 6.80 4.39
C ILE A 16 -2.91 7.64 4.61
N THR A 17 -3.93 7.14 5.31
CA THR A 17 -5.27 7.74 5.44
C THR A 17 -5.20 9.16 5.97
N SER A 18 -4.50 9.38 7.09
CA SER A 18 -4.37 10.72 7.69
C SER A 18 -3.65 11.72 6.78
N ARG A 19 -2.76 11.23 5.91
CA ARG A 19 -1.99 12.05 4.98
C ARG A 19 -2.81 12.40 3.75
N VAL A 20 -3.58 11.44 3.23
CA VAL A 20 -4.56 11.67 2.16
C VAL A 20 -5.61 12.67 2.64
N GLN A 21 -6.17 12.47 3.83
CA GLN A 21 -7.17 13.36 4.44
C GLN A 21 -6.68 14.82 4.48
N LYS A 22 -5.44 15.05 4.92
CA LYS A 22 -4.84 16.40 4.93
C LYS A 22 -4.75 17.03 3.54
N LEU A 23 -4.57 16.24 2.49
CA LEU A 23 -4.48 16.72 1.11
C LEU A 23 -5.86 17.02 0.50
N VAL A 24 -6.90 16.27 0.87
CA VAL A 24 -8.26 16.53 0.37
C VAL A 24 -9.02 17.57 1.19
N SER A 25 -8.73 17.71 2.49
CA SER A 25 -9.38 18.71 3.36
C SER A 25 -9.09 20.18 2.99
N SER A 26 -8.21 20.45 2.02
CA SER A 26 -7.96 21.79 1.50
C SER A 26 -8.93 22.24 0.41
N SER A 27 -9.88 21.38 -0.01
CA SER A 27 -10.89 21.75 -1.01
C SER A 27 -12.10 22.43 -0.37
N ASP A 28 -12.56 23.54 -0.95
CA ASP A 28 -13.75 24.29 -0.49
C ASP A 28 -15.10 23.59 -0.78
N THR A 29 -15.08 22.39 -1.35
CA THR A 29 -16.27 21.62 -1.74
C THR A 29 -16.46 20.40 -0.85
N ASN A 30 -17.70 20.15 -0.40
CA ASN A 30 -18.04 19.01 0.46
C ASN A 30 -18.10 17.66 -0.27
N ASP A 31 -18.20 17.66 -1.61
CA ASP A 31 -18.24 16.45 -2.44
C ASP A 31 -17.03 16.42 -3.35
N VAL A 32 -16.05 15.56 -3.03
CA VAL A 32 -14.81 15.42 -3.78
C VAL A 32 -14.50 13.97 -4.03
N LEU A 33 -14.16 13.65 -5.28
CA LEU A 33 -13.59 12.37 -5.65
C LEU A 33 -12.07 12.39 -5.44
N CYS A 34 -11.57 11.57 -4.52
CA CYS A 34 -10.14 11.34 -4.35
C CYS A 34 -9.69 10.11 -5.15
N MET A 35 -8.92 10.33 -6.23
CA MET A 35 -8.30 9.24 -6.98
C MET A 35 -6.84 9.06 -6.52
N LEU A 36 -6.52 7.87 -6.02
CA LEU A 36 -5.16 7.49 -5.66
C LEU A 36 -4.56 6.59 -6.75
N PHE A 37 -3.32 6.87 -7.13
CA PHE A 37 -2.58 6.11 -8.13
C PHE A 37 -1.16 5.84 -7.62
N VAL A 38 -0.68 4.61 -7.82
CA VAL A 38 0.68 4.19 -7.46
C VAL A 38 1.48 4.02 -8.76
N PRO A 39 2.51 4.85 -9.02
CA PRO A 39 3.30 4.80 -10.25
C PRO A 39 4.40 3.72 -10.21
N HIS A 40 4.23 2.67 -9.40
CA HIS A 40 5.23 1.63 -9.15
C HIS A 40 4.64 0.26 -9.47
N THR A 41 5.41 -0.60 -10.13
CA THR A 41 4.96 -1.95 -10.54
C THR A 41 4.98 -2.95 -9.39
N THR A 42 5.77 -2.70 -8.35
CA THR A 42 5.95 -3.58 -7.17
C THR A 42 5.29 -3.02 -5.91
N ALA A 43 4.33 -2.09 -6.07
CA ALA A 43 3.53 -1.56 -4.98
C ALA A 43 2.11 -1.31 -5.45
N ALA A 44 1.16 -1.30 -4.52
CA ALA A 44 -0.25 -1.09 -4.81
C ALA A 44 -0.91 -0.19 -3.75
N VAL A 45 -2.11 0.27 -4.05
CA VAL A 45 -3.02 0.91 -3.08
C VAL A 45 -4.21 -0.02 -2.86
N THR A 46 -4.62 -0.17 -1.60
CA THR A 46 -5.78 -0.96 -1.21
C THR A 46 -6.52 -0.25 -0.08
N ILE A 47 -7.77 -0.63 0.14
CA ILE A 47 -8.58 -0.20 1.28
C ILE A 47 -8.95 -1.45 2.06
N ASN A 48 -8.64 -1.46 3.35
CA ASN A 48 -8.96 -2.55 4.26
C ASN A 48 -9.11 -2.01 5.69
N GLU A 49 -9.38 -2.88 6.66
CA GLU A 49 -9.47 -2.51 8.07
C GLU A 49 -8.16 -1.92 8.60
N SER A 50 -8.27 -0.82 9.35
CA SER A 50 -7.14 -0.13 10.00
C SER A 50 -7.26 -0.06 11.52
N ALA A 51 -8.22 -0.77 12.12
CA ALA A 51 -8.48 -0.75 13.56
C ALA A 51 -7.68 -1.81 14.31
N ASP A 52 -7.78 -3.08 13.89
CA ASP A 52 -6.98 -4.16 14.44
C ASP A 52 -5.66 -4.35 13.66
N PRO A 53 -4.48 -4.15 14.30
CA PRO A 53 -3.19 -4.41 13.65
C PRO A 53 -2.99 -5.87 13.22
N SER A 54 -3.73 -6.83 13.78
CA SER A 54 -3.65 -8.25 13.40
C SER A 54 -4.03 -8.48 11.94
N VAL A 55 -5.00 -7.73 11.42
CA VAL A 55 -5.47 -7.85 10.03
C VAL A 55 -4.35 -7.54 9.04
N LYS A 56 -3.58 -6.47 9.30
CA LYS A 56 -2.40 -6.13 8.50
C LYS A 56 -1.35 -7.25 8.58
N ALA A 57 -1.13 -7.82 9.77
CA ALA A 57 -0.16 -8.90 9.96
C ALA A 57 -0.56 -10.16 9.19
N ASP A 58 -1.83 -10.55 9.25
CA ASP A 58 -2.36 -11.73 8.56
C ASP A 58 -2.32 -11.58 7.04
N ILE A 59 -2.67 -10.41 6.52
CA ILE A 59 -2.55 -10.11 5.08
C ILE A 59 -1.08 -10.24 4.63
N LEU A 60 -0.15 -9.66 5.37
CA LEU A 60 1.27 -9.76 5.04
C LEU A 60 1.79 -11.19 5.18
N MET A 61 1.31 -11.94 6.18
CA MET A 61 1.67 -13.34 6.39
C MET A 61 1.21 -14.19 5.20
N ILE A 62 -0.08 -14.12 4.82
CA ILE A 62 -0.60 -14.95 3.73
C ILE A 62 -0.01 -14.56 2.38
N LEU A 63 0.21 -13.26 2.10
CA LEU A 63 0.84 -12.82 0.86
C LEU A 63 2.25 -13.39 0.68
N ASN A 64 3.05 -13.38 1.75
CA ASN A 64 4.40 -13.94 1.71
C ASN A 64 4.43 -15.47 1.69
N ASP A 65 3.34 -16.14 2.10
CA ASP A 65 3.19 -17.60 2.00
C ASP A 65 2.82 -18.02 0.57
N ILE A 66 1.84 -17.36 -0.05
CA ILE A 66 1.34 -17.71 -1.40
C ILE A 66 2.19 -17.15 -2.54
N ILE A 67 2.91 -16.04 -2.31
CA ILE A 67 3.86 -15.42 -3.25
C ILE A 67 5.18 -15.21 -2.49
N PRO A 68 5.95 -16.28 -2.23
CA PRO A 68 7.19 -16.19 -1.45
C PRO A 68 8.25 -15.45 -2.25
N TRP A 69 9.20 -14.81 -1.56
CA TRP A 69 10.31 -14.07 -2.21
C TRP A 69 11.33 -14.97 -2.92
N GLN A 70 11.37 -16.25 -2.57
CA GLN A 70 12.27 -17.24 -3.16
C GLN A 70 11.42 -18.41 -3.65
N ALA A 71 11.27 -18.49 -4.96
CA ALA A 71 10.61 -19.58 -5.69
C ALA A 71 11.24 -19.68 -7.08
N ASP A 72 10.73 -20.59 -7.91
CA ASP A 72 11.18 -20.79 -9.29
C ASP A 72 10.68 -19.69 -10.25
N TYR A 73 10.78 -18.43 -9.83
CA TYR A 73 10.47 -17.30 -10.69
C TYR A 73 11.53 -17.13 -11.78
N ARG A 74 11.06 -16.81 -13.00
CA ARG A 74 11.93 -16.61 -14.16
C ARG A 74 12.53 -15.21 -14.22
N HIS A 75 11.92 -14.23 -13.56
CA HIS A 75 12.42 -12.87 -13.57
C HIS A 75 13.65 -12.74 -12.66
N LEU A 76 14.73 -12.21 -13.22
CA LEU A 76 16.06 -12.31 -12.62
C LEU A 76 16.34 -11.27 -11.52
N GLU A 77 15.53 -10.22 -11.40
CA GLU A 77 15.75 -9.13 -10.43
C GLU A 77 15.37 -9.50 -8.99
N GLY A 78 14.61 -10.59 -8.80
CA GLY A 78 14.19 -11.07 -7.47
C GLY A 78 12.99 -10.31 -6.86
N ASN A 79 12.16 -9.71 -7.72
CA ASN A 79 10.95 -8.94 -7.41
C ASN A 79 9.78 -9.30 -8.36
N SER A 80 9.70 -10.56 -8.80
CA SER A 80 8.49 -11.10 -9.48
C SER A 80 7.26 -10.86 -8.64
#